data_AF-A0A7X9KXY5-F1
#
_entry.id   AF-A0A7X9KXY5-F1
#
_cell.length_a   1.000
_cell.length_b   1.000
_cell.length_c   1.000
_cell.angle_alpha   90.00
_cell.angle_beta   90.00
_cell.angle_gamma   90.00
#
_symmetry.space_group_name_H-M   'P 1'
#
loop_
_entity.id
_entity.type
_entity.pdbx_description
1 polymer ?
#
loop_
_entity_poly.entity_id
_entity_poly.type
_entity_poly.pdbx_seq_one_letter_code
_entity_poly.pdbx_strand_id
1 'polypeptide(L)'
;MCCMAMSELGEVCSFFQKERQGHEIDHQKLKLELGDLMFAVNELISFTGNNANEVAQLNIRKLRQRYPNGFEEAKSVNRSE
;
A
#
# COMPACT_ATOMS: atom_id res chain seq x y z
N MET A 1 0.86 -13.01 11.54
CA MET A 1 1.21 -12.42 10.24
C MET A 1 0.33 -11.22 9.89
N CYS A 2 -1.01 -11.36 9.79
CA CYS A 2 -1.89 -10.17 9.58
C CYS A 2 -1.74 -9.08 10.64
N CYS A 3 -1.55 -9.45 11.93
CA CYS A 3 -1.36 -8.46 12.98
C CYS A 3 -0.09 -7.61 12.83
N MET A 4 0.96 -8.13 12.16
CA MET A 4 2.19 -7.39 11.90
C MET A 4 1.94 -6.28 10.87
N ALA A 5 1.35 -6.60 9.72
CA ALA A 5 1.04 -5.61 8.70
C ALA A 5 0.15 -4.46 9.21
N MET A 6 -0.79 -4.74 10.12
CA MET A 6 -1.60 -3.71 10.76
C MET A 6 -0.79 -2.80 11.70
N SER A 7 0.17 -3.37 12.43
CA SER A 7 1.09 -2.60 13.28
C SER A 7 1.95 -1.66 12.44
N GLU A 8 2.63 -2.20 11.43
CA GLU A 8 3.54 -1.41 10.58
C GLU A 8 2.80 -0.30 9.82
N LEU A 9 1.57 -0.57 9.37
CA LEU A 9 0.73 0.46 8.77
C LEU A 9 0.45 1.60 9.75
N GLY A 10 0.18 1.29 11.01
CA GLY A 10 0.00 2.28 12.07
C GLY A 10 1.23 3.14 12.29
N GLU A 11 2.42 2.53 12.27
CA GLU A 11 3.70 3.24 12.41
C GLU A 11 3.94 4.20 11.24
N VAL A 12 3.72 3.74 10.00
CA VAL A 12 3.78 4.60 8.81
C VAL A 12 2.76 5.74 8.88
N CYS A 13 1.51 5.46 9.27
CA CYS A 13 0.48 6.49 9.45
C CYS A 13 0.84 7.52 10.53
N SER A 14 1.62 7.14 11.54
CA SER A 14 2.07 8.07 12.58
C SER A 14 2.93 9.22 12.03
N PHE A 15 3.63 9.01 10.91
CA PHE A 15 4.38 10.08 10.24
C PHE A 15 3.45 11.13 9.64
N PHE A 16 2.37 10.71 8.99
CA PHE A 16 1.36 11.65 8.49
C PHE A 16 0.70 12.42 9.64
N GLN A 17 0.41 11.75 10.76
CA GLN A 17 -0.10 12.44 11.95
C GLN A 17 0.89 13.50 12.47
N LYS A 18 2.18 13.15 12.57
CA LYS A 18 3.23 14.05 13.05
C LYS A 18 3.42 15.26 12.14
N GLU A 19 3.37 15.06 10.82
CA GLU A 19 3.41 16.15 9.83
C GLU A 19 2.27 17.15 10.10
N ARG A 20 1.05 16.64 10.33
CA ARG A 20 -0.14 17.48 10.61
C ARG A 20 -0.08 18.20 11.96
N GLN A 21 0.75 17.73 12.89
CA GLN A 21 1.05 18.37 14.17
C GLN A 21 2.20 19.39 14.06
N GLY A 22 2.80 19.56 12.88
CA GLY A 22 3.89 20.51 12.63
C GLY A 22 5.29 19.98 12.98
N HIS A 23 5.44 18.66 13.16
CA HIS A 23 6.76 18.05 13.36
C HIS A 23 7.49 17.87 12.03
N GLU A 24 8.80 18.05 12.05
CA GLU A 24 9.66 17.66 10.93
C GLU A 24 9.68 16.12 10.78
N ILE A 25 9.66 15.65 9.55
CA ILE A 25 9.63 14.23 9.22
C ILE A 25 11.04 13.71 8.99
N ASP A 26 11.44 12.74 9.81
CA ASP A 26 12.64 11.94 9.54
C ASP A 26 12.34 10.95 8.40
N HIS A 27 12.75 11.35 7.20
CA HIS A 27 12.59 10.54 5.99
C HIS A 27 13.37 9.22 6.02
N GLN A 28 14.48 9.14 6.76
CA GLN A 28 15.22 7.88 6.91
C GLN A 28 14.41 6.92 7.77
N LYS A 29 13.85 7.41 8.89
CA LYS A 29 12.98 6.59 9.72
C LYS A 29 11.72 6.14 8.98
N LEU A 30 11.05 7.06 8.26
CA LEU A 30 9.89 6.70 7.43
C LEU A 30 10.22 5.59 6.42
N LYS A 31 11.41 5.64 5.81
CA LYS A 31 11.84 4.63 4.85
C LYS A 31 12.04 3.25 5.51
N LEU A 32 12.49 3.21 6.76
CA LEU A 32 12.62 1.95 7.53
C LEU A 32 11.24 1.35 7.80
N GLU A 33 10.28 2.14 8.33
CA GLU A 33 8.93 1.63 8.60
C GLU A 33 8.20 1.18 7.31
N LEU A 34 8.41 1.88 6.20
CA LEU A 34 7.91 1.45 4.89
C LEU A 34 8.51 0.10 4.47
N GLY A 35 9.77 -0.16 4.82
CA GLY A 35 10.44 -1.43 4.60
C GLY A 35 9.80 -2.56 5.42
N ASP A 36 9.52 -2.31 6.70
CA ASP A 36 8.88 -3.29 7.58
C ASP A 36 7.45 -3.61 7.12
N LEU A 37 6.69 -2.59 6.70
CA LEU A 37 5.38 -2.79 6.07
C LEU A 37 5.48 -3.61 4.78
N MET A 38 6.46 -3.33 3.92
CA MET A 38 6.69 -4.11 2.69
C MET A 38 7.05 -5.57 3.00
N PHE A 39 7.87 -5.81 4.02
CA PHE A 39 8.21 -7.15 4.47
C PHE A 39 6.97 -7.92 4.94
N ALA A 40 6.16 -7.32 5.82
CA ALA A 40 4.94 -7.92 6.33
C ALA A 40 3.93 -8.23 5.21
N VAL A 41 3.78 -7.33 4.22
CA VAL A 41 2.94 -7.57 3.04
C VAL A 41 3.49 -8.70 2.17
N ASN A 42 4.80 -8.75 1.95
CA ASN A 42 5.42 -9.80 1.14
C ASN A 42 5.27 -11.19 1.78
N GLU A 43 5.36 -11.29 3.11
CA GLU A 43 5.07 -12.52 3.84
C GLU A 43 3.62 -12.99 3.62
N LEU A 44 2.64 -12.08 3.66
CA LEU A 44 1.24 -12.40 3.36
C LEU A 44 1.04 -12.85 1.90
N ILE A 45 1.72 -12.21 0.94
CA ILE A 45 1.69 -12.63 -0.47
C ILE A 45 2.29 -14.02 -0.62
N SER A 46 3.42 -14.28 0.02
CA SER A 46 4.14 -15.56 -0.05
C SER A 46 3.31 -16.70 0.57
N PHE A 47 2.56 -16.41 1.64
CA PHE A 47 1.60 -17.35 2.24
C PHE A 47 0.53 -17.83 1.24
N THR A 48 0.17 -17.01 0.26
CA THR A 48 -0.78 -17.41 -0.80
C THR A 48 -0.13 -18.19 -1.96
N GLY A 49 1.16 -18.49 -1.88
CA GLY A 49 1.92 -19.14 -2.96
C GLY A 49 2.25 -18.22 -4.14
N ASN A 50 2.04 -16.91 -4.00
CA ASN A 50 2.32 -15.91 -5.02
C ASN A 50 3.61 -15.14 -4.69
N ASN A 51 4.11 -14.36 -5.65
CA ASN A 51 5.19 -13.40 -5.41
C ASN A 51 4.69 -11.95 -5.60
N ALA A 52 5.39 -10.99 -5.00
CA ALA A 52 4.97 -9.58 -5.01
C ALA A 52 4.87 -8.99 -6.42
N ASN A 53 5.74 -9.38 -7.35
CA ASN A 53 5.71 -8.88 -8.72
C ASN A 53 4.42 -9.32 -9.45
N GLU A 54 4.03 -10.59 -9.31
CA GLU A 54 2.80 -11.11 -9.90
C GLU A 54 1.55 -10.39 -9.37
N VAL A 55 1.45 -10.24 -8.04
CA VAL A 55 0.34 -9.51 -7.39
C VAL A 55 0.28 -8.05 -7.86
N ALA A 56 1.43 -7.38 -7.95
CA ALA A 56 1.51 -6.00 -8.43
C ALA A 56 1.06 -5.89 -9.90
N GLN A 57 1.52 -6.79 -10.77
CA GLN A 57 1.14 -6.81 -12.18
C GLN A 57 -0.35 -7.07 -12.39
N LEU A 58 -0.95 -7.97 -11.60
CA LEU A 58 -2.40 -8.20 -11.60
C LEU A 58 -3.17 -6.92 -11.23
N ASN A 59 -2.71 -6.22 -10.19
CA ASN A 59 -3.32 -4.96 -9.79
C ASN A 59 -3.19 -3.87 -10.87
N ILE A 60 -2.02 -3.75 -11.53
CA ILE A 60 -1.81 -2.81 -12.64
C ILE A 60 -2.76 -3.11 -13.80
N ARG A 61 -2.90 -4.38 -14.20
CA ARG A 61 -3.83 -4.79 -15.28
C ARG A 61 -5.27 -4.42 -14.93
N LYS A 62 -5.71 -4.77 -13.72
CA LYS A 62 -7.04 -4.42 -13.19
C LYS A 62 -7.29 -2.91 -13.22
N LEU A 63 -6.31 -2.11 -12.78
CA LEU A 63 -6.42 -0.64 -12.78
C LEU A 63 -6.44 -0.07 -14.20
N ARG A 64 -5.60 -0.56 -15.13
CA ARG A 64 -5.60 -0.11 -16.53
C ARG A 64 -6.89 -0.43 -17.26
N GLN A 65 -7.48 -1.60 -17.00
CA GLN A 65 -8.80 -1.96 -17.54
C GLN A 65 -9.89 -1.01 -17.02
N ARG A 66 -9.83 -0.66 -15.73
CA ARG A 66 -10.80 0.27 -15.12
C ARG A 66 -10.61 1.71 -15.57
N TYR A 67 -9.36 2.11 -15.79
CA TYR A 67 -8.95 3.49 -16.01
C TYR A 67 -8.03 3.61 -17.24
N PRO A 68 -8.52 3.28 -18.46
CA PRO A 68 -7.69 3.25 -19.66
C PRO A 68 -7.11 4.62 -20.03
N ASN A 69 -7.80 5.70 -19.64
CA ASN A 69 -7.39 7.09 -19.88
C ASN A 69 -6.96 7.80 -18.58
N GLY A 70 -6.61 7.04 -17.53
CA GLY A 70 -6.36 7.58 -16.19
C GLY A 70 -7.58 7.51 -15.28
N PHE A 71 -7.36 7.85 -14.00
CA PHE A 71 -8.38 7.73 -12.96
C PHE A 71 -9.55 8.69 -13.23
N GLU A 72 -10.76 8.15 -13.20
CA GLU A 72 -12.01 8.90 -13.33
C GLU A 72 -12.91 8.54 -12.14
N GLU A 73 -13.32 9.53 -11.34
CA GLU A 73 -14.12 9.31 -10.13
C GLU A 73 -15.42 8.55 -10.43
N ALA A 74 -16.10 8.90 -11.52
CA ALA A 74 -17.33 8.23 -11.95
C ALA A 74 -17.14 6.72 -12.22
N LYS A 75 -15.97 6.30 -12.71
CA LYS A 75 -15.61 4.88 -12.91
C LYS A 75 -15.19 4.19 -11.60
N SER A 76 -14.77 4.95 -10.59
CA SER A 76 -14.49 4.42 -9.24
C SER A 76 -15.77 4.10 -8.47
N VAL A 77 -16.82 4.93 -8.66
CA VAL A 77 -18.14 4.76 -8.05
C VAL A 77 -18.97 3.70 -8.79
N ASN A 78 -19.02 3.76 -10.12
CA ASN A 78 -19.78 2.81 -10.95
C ASN A 78 -18.93 1.62 -11.37
N ARG A 79 -18.62 0.73 -10.42
CA ARG A 79 -17.81 -0.46 -10.67
C ARG A 79 -18.64 -1.50 -11.41
N SER A 80 -18.29 -1.82 -12.65
CA SER A 80 -18.67 -3.10 -13.27
C SER A 80 -17.79 -4.20 -12.66
N GLU A 81 -18.41 -5.15 -11.97
CA GLU A 81 -17.74 -6.35 -11.43
C GLU A 81 -17.08 -7.19 -12.52
#